data_AF-A0A1R3RCX7-F1
#
_entry.id   AF-A0A1R3RCX7-F1
#
_cell.length_a   1.000
_cell.length_b   1.000
_cell.length_c   1.000
_cell.angle_alpha   90.00
_cell.angle_beta   90.00
_cell.angle_gamma   90.00
#
_symmetry.space_group_name_H-M   'P 1'
#
loop_
_entity.id
_entity.type
_entity.pdbx_description
1 polymer ?
#
loop_
_entity_poly.entity_id
_entity_poly.type
_entity_poly.pdbx_seq_one_letter_code
_entity_poly.pdbx_strand_id
1 'polypeptide(L)'
;MPLRTKKRSPDAEGDLVIDNGHSSKRTKTKASQAKPYVKEGETDSNGDRYWEISKARRVTISSFRGKTMISIREYYEKDGQELPGKKGIALPVEQFSSLVSLLPDIESALQASGESISRPNYASGSEMIVDEAGEDCESGDLLDAGDSRKNIEVTSEDDSDE
;
A
#
# COMPACT_ATOMS: atom_id res chain seq x y z
N MET A 1 73.65 42.63 0.29
CA MET A 1 74.03 42.30 1.69
C MET A 1 73.24 43.21 2.64
N PRO A 2 72.82 42.85 3.87
CA PRO A 2 72.42 41.56 4.48
C PRO A 2 71.04 41.59 5.24
N LEU A 3 70.51 40.39 5.53
CA LEU A 3 69.70 39.87 6.66
C LEU A 3 68.85 40.77 7.63
N ARG A 4 67.55 40.42 7.84
CA ARG A 4 66.99 39.69 9.03
C ARG A 4 65.59 40.13 9.58
N THR A 5 64.61 39.23 9.39
CA THR A 5 63.48 38.75 10.26
C THR A 5 62.67 39.63 11.23
N LYS A 6 61.32 39.53 11.15
CA LYS A 6 60.37 39.14 12.25
C LYS A 6 58.94 38.94 11.68
N LYS A 7 58.41 37.72 11.52
CA LYS A 7 57.59 36.90 12.46
C LYS A 7 56.15 37.40 12.70
N ARG A 8 55.16 36.75 12.06
CA ARG A 8 53.91 36.18 12.65
C ARG A 8 53.07 35.46 11.57
N SER A 9 52.47 34.35 11.97
CA SER A 9 52.00 33.16 11.23
C SER A 9 50.59 33.24 10.63
N PRO A 10 50.28 32.44 9.60
CA PRO A 10 48.97 31.81 9.41
C PRO A 10 49.10 30.29 9.64
N ASP A 11 48.36 29.74 10.60
CA ASP A 11 48.33 28.29 10.80
C ASP A 11 47.12 27.72 10.06
N ALA A 12 47.41 26.73 9.23
CA ALA A 12 46.48 25.94 8.48
C ALA A 12 46.51 24.51 9.07
N GLU A 13 45.37 23.82 8.93
CA GLU A 13 45.25 22.35 8.86
C GLU A 13 45.07 21.57 10.17
N GLY A 14 43.88 20.96 10.27
CA GLY A 14 43.71 19.54 10.60
C GLY A 14 44.03 19.05 12.01
N ASP A 15 43.00 18.79 12.80
CA ASP A 15 43.04 17.66 13.74
C ASP A 15 41.65 16.99 13.82
N LEU A 16 41.57 15.83 13.17
CA LEU A 16 40.45 14.90 13.26
C LEU A 16 40.63 14.10 14.54
N VAL A 17 39.81 14.39 15.55
CA VAL A 17 39.67 13.53 16.74
C VAL A 17 39.05 12.20 16.33
N ILE A 18 39.90 11.19 16.19
CA ILE A 18 39.53 9.77 16.12
C ILE A 18 39.27 9.29 17.55
N ASP A 19 38.01 9.25 17.96
CA ASP A 19 37.60 8.51 19.17
C ASP A 19 37.31 7.04 18.80
N ASN A 20 38.33 6.19 18.98
CA ASN A 20 38.24 4.75 18.77
C ASN A 20 38.13 4.04 20.13
N GLY A 21 36.95 4.09 20.75
CA GLY A 21 36.60 3.41 21.99
C GLY A 21 35.54 2.31 21.78
N HIS A 22 35.96 1.06 21.90
CA HIS A 22 35.14 -0.14 21.70
C HIS A 22 33.95 -0.24 22.68
N SER A 23 32.75 -0.49 22.16
CA SER A 23 31.82 -1.42 22.83
C SER A 23 30.91 -2.10 21.81
N SER A 24 31.44 -3.17 21.21
CA SER A 24 30.63 -4.23 20.61
C SER A 24 29.79 -4.89 21.70
N LYS A 25 28.64 -4.29 22.03
CA LYS A 25 27.60 -4.99 22.76
C LYS A 25 26.53 -5.44 21.77
N ARG A 26 26.72 -6.69 21.31
CA ARG A 26 25.71 -7.51 20.63
C ARG A 26 24.35 -7.32 21.32
N THR A 27 23.48 -6.52 20.72
CA THR A 27 22.06 -6.55 21.06
C THR A 27 21.48 -7.76 20.36
N LYS A 28 21.48 -8.87 21.12
CA LYS A 28 20.61 -10.02 20.98
C LYS A 28 19.31 -9.61 20.29
N THR A 29 19.06 -10.19 19.11
CA THR A 29 17.77 -10.21 18.43
C THR A 29 16.73 -10.72 19.42
N LYS A 30 16.12 -9.80 20.17
CA LYS A 30 14.85 -10.08 20.82
C LYS A 30 13.83 -9.99 19.71
N ALA A 31 13.34 -11.15 19.27
CA ALA A 31 12.06 -11.24 18.61
C ALA A 31 11.06 -10.45 19.45
N SER A 32 10.80 -9.20 19.04
CA SER A 32 9.80 -8.35 19.62
C SER A 32 8.48 -9.01 19.30
N GLN A 33 7.91 -9.71 20.28
CA GLN A 33 6.54 -10.22 20.20
C GLN A 33 5.67 -9.07 19.72
N ALA A 34 5.18 -9.18 18.48
CA ALA A 34 4.32 -8.19 17.88
C ALA A 34 3.01 -8.18 18.68
N LYS A 35 2.85 -7.17 19.55
CA LYS A 35 1.56 -6.90 20.18
C LYS A 35 0.57 -6.62 19.04
N PRO A 36 -0.69 -7.10 19.13
CA PRO A 36 -1.70 -6.80 18.12
C PRO A 36 -1.77 -5.27 17.94
N TYR A 37 -1.46 -4.81 16.73
CA TYR A 37 -1.48 -3.40 16.38
C TYR A 37 -2.95 -2.98 16.29
N VAL A 38 -3.51 -2.52 17.39
CA VAL A 38 -4.83 -1.90 17.44
C VAL A 38 -4.62 -0.41 17.70
N LYS A 39 -4.08 0.30 16.69
CA LYS A 39 -4.18 1.76 16.67
C LYS A 39 -5.47 2.14 15.94
N GLU A 40 -6.21 3.06 16.53
CA GLU A 40 -7.34 3.70 15.86
C GLU A 40 -6.81 4.49 14.66
N GLY A 41 -7.53 4.43 13.53
CA GLY A 41 -7.09 5.10 12.30
C GLY A 41 -7.27 6.61 12.40
N GLU A 42 -6.26 7.36 12.00
CA GLU A 42 -6.23 8.83 11.97
C GLU A 42 -6.71 9.35 10.62
N THR A 43 -6.96 10.66 10.51
CA THR A 43 -7.36 11.32 9.25
C THR A 43 -6.29 12.31 8.82
N ASP A 44 -5.87 12.25 7.56
CA ASP A 44 -4.83 13.13 7.03
C ASP A 44 -5.40 14.49 6.57
N SER A 45 -4.54 15.38 6.08
CA SER A 45 -4.94 16.69 5.57
C SER A 45 -5.83 16.63 4.31
N ASN A 46 -5.90 15.48 3.64
CA ASN A 46 -6.78 15.25 2.49
C ASN A 46 -8.16 14.71 2.90
N GLY A 47 -8.35 14.40 4.19
CA GLY A 47 -9.57 13.77 4.69
C GLY A 47 -9.56 12.25 4.56
N ASP A 48 -8.43 11.64 4.20
CA ASP A 48 -8.29 10.20 4.02
C ASP A 48 -7.91 9.52 5.34
N ARG A 49 -8.46 8.32 5.59
CA ARG A 49 -8.18 7.56 6.80
C ARG A 49 -6.88 6.78 6.67
N TYR A 50 -5.98 6.87 7.65
CA TYR A 50 -4.70 6.17 7.64
C TYR A 50 -4.31 5.51 8.97
N TRP A 51 -3.37 4.57 8.89
CA TRP A 51 -2.76 3.85 10.00
C TRP A 51 -1.25 3.78 9.83
N GLU A 52 -0.48 4.08 10.88
CA GLU A 52 0.98 4.07 10.85
C GLU A 52 1.59 2.69 11.15
N ILE A 53 1.97 1.94 10.12
CA ILE A 53 2.57 0.60 10.29
C ILE A 53 4.06 0.65 10.65
N SER A 54 4.73 1.79 10.44
CA SER A 54 6.08 2.06 10.96
C SER A 54 6.29 3.57 11.11
N LYS A 55 7.43 3.99 11.68
CA LYS A 55 7.77 5.41 11.89
C LYS A 55 7.62 6.27 10.63
N ALA A 56 7.81 5.70 9.45
CA ALA A 56 7.76 6.41 8.18
C ALA A 56 6.87 5.71 7.16
N ARG A 57 5.97 4.80 7.57
CA ARG A 57 5.08 4.09 6.62
C ARG A 57 3.65 4.07 7.10
N ARG A 58 2.74 4.33 6.17
CA ARG A 58 1.30 4.38 6.41
C ARG A 58 0.55 3.44 5.47
N VAL A 59 -0.55 2.93 5.98
CA VAL A 59 -1.64 2.37 5.19
C VAL A 59 -2.73 3.42 5.14
N THR A 60 -3.16 3.84 3.95
CA THR A 60 -4.17 4.89 3.76
C THR A 60 -5.29 4.37 2.87
N ILE A 61 -6.54 4.61 3.24
CA ILE A 61 -7.69 4.40 2.37
C ILE A 61 -8.04 5.74 1.75
N SER A 62 -7.90 5.84 0.43
CA SER A 62 -8.18 7.07 -0.33
C SER A 62 -9.06 6.80 -1.55
N SER A 63 -9.66 7.86 -2.10
CA SER A 63 -10.45 7.78 -3.33
C SER A 63 -9.73 8.49 -4.49
N PHE A 64 -9.45 7.77 -5.57
CA PHE A 64 -8.86 8.34 -6.78
C PHE A 64 -9.79 8.09 -7.97
N ARG A 65 -10.23 9.18 -8.60
CA ARG A 65 -11.16 9.14 -9.75
C ARG A 65 -12.41 8.30 -9.45
N GLY A 66 -12.96 8.44 -8.25
CA GLY A 66 -14.16 7.74 -7.80
C GLY A 66 -13.94 6.27 -7.42
N LYS A 67 -12.70 5.78 -7.36
CA LYS A 67 -12.36 4.42 -6.95
C LYS A 67 -11.63 4.43 -5.62
N THR A 68 -12.11 3.63 -4.68
CA THR A 68 -11.43 3.39 -3.40
C THR A 68 -10.15 2.59 -3.62
N MET A 69 -9.06 3.04 -3.02
CA MET A 69 -7.77 2.37 -3.07
C MET A 69 -7.14 2.31 -1.67
N ILE A 70 -6.41 1.24 -1.41
CA ILE A 70 -5.62 1.04 -0.20
C ILE A 70 -4.16 1.29 -0.57
N SER A 71 -3.56 2.37 -0.09
CA SER A 71 -2.15 2.66 -0.32
C SER A 71 -1.28 2.24 0.86
N ILE A 72 -0.20 1.52 0.58
CA ILE A 72 0.86 1.23 1.54
C ILE A 72 2.09 2.01 1.08
N ARG A 73 2.45 3.09 1.79
CA ARG A 73 3.44 4.07 1.31
C ARG A 73 4.39 4.56 2.39
N GLU A 74 5.64 4.79 2.00
CA GLU A 74 6.66 5.46 2.83
C GLU A 74 6.50 6.97 2.71
N TYR A 75 6.53 7.67 3.84
CA TYR A 75 6.48 9.12 3.95
C TYR A 75 7.85 9.65 4.35
N TYR A 76 8.16 10.86 3.90
CA TYR A 76 9.37 11.58 4.30
C TYR A 76 8.99 12.96 4.84
N GLU A 77 9.79 13.47 5.76
CA GLU A 77 9.59 14.80 6.30
C GLU A 77 10.37 15.82 5.46
N LYS A 78 9.70 16.91 5.11
CA LYS A 78 10.32 18.07 4.47
C LYS A 78 9.68 19.32 5.03
N ASP A 79 10.50 20.24 5.54
CA ASP A 79 10.03 21.51 6.13
C ASP A 79 8.98 21.32 7.25
N GLY A 80 9.10 20.24 8.03
CA GLY A 80 8.16 19.88 9.10
C GLY A 80 6.83 19.26 8.61
N GLN A 81 6.70 18.97 7.31
CA GLN A 81 5.53 18.33 6.72
C GLN A 81 5.85 16.92 6.25
N GLU A 82 4.95 15.99 6.50
CA GLU A 82 5.07 14.62 6.02
C GLU A 82 4.47 14.48 4.63
N LEU A 83 5.31 14.13 3.67
CA LEU A 83 4.95 14.00 2.27
C LEU A 83 5.05 12.55 1.79
N PRO A 84 4.15 12.10 0.90
CA PRO A 84 4.23 10.77 0.34
C PRO A 84 5.50 10.61 -0.50
N GLY A 85 6.30 9.59 -0.18
CA GLY A 85 7.51 9.25 -0.92
C GLY A 85 7.24 8.40 -2.16
N LYS A 86 8.28 8.14 -2.94
CA LYS A 86 8.20 7.31 -4.17
C LYS A 86 7.96 5.82 -3.86
N LYS A 87 8.43 5.33 -2.71
CA LYS A 87 8.29 3.93 -2.30
C LYS A 87 6.89 3.67 -1.77
N GLY A 88 6.15 2.81 -2.45
CA GLY A 88 4.82 2.38 -2.04
C GLY A 88 4.00 1.90 -3.21
N ILE A 89 2.86 1.30 -2.89
CA ILE A 89 1.88 0.81 -3.86
C ILE A 89 0.49 1.33 -3.47
N ALA A 90 -0.37 1.53 -4.46
CA ALA A 90 -1.80 1.74 -4.27
C ALA A 90 -2.52 0.53 -4.86
N LEU A 91 -3.25 -0.18 -4.00
CA LEU A 91 -3.99 -1.39 -4.35
C LEU A 91 -5.46 -1.02 -4.54
N PRO A 92 -6.06 -1.32 -5.70
CA PRO A 92 -7.51 -1.39 -5.82
C PRO A 92 -8.09 -2.40 -4.83
N VAL A 93 -9.37 -2.25 -4.49
CA VAL A 93 -10.08 -3.15 -3.56
C VAL A 93 -9.95 -4.62 -3.98
N GLU A 94 -10.07 -4.93 -5.28
CA GLU A 94 -9.91 -6.28 -5.84
C GLU A 94 -8.56 -6.91 -5.45
N GLN A 95 -7.46 -6.18 -5.64
CA GLN A 95 -6.12 -6.69 -5.34
C GLN A 95 -5.91 -6.85 -3.83
N PHE A 96 -6.50 -5.96 -3.03
CA PHE A 96 -6.46 -6.08 -1.58
C PHE A 96 -7.26 -7.28 -1.09
N SER A 97 -8.42 -7.57 -1.69
CA SER A 97 -9.20 -8.78 -1.40
C SER A 97 -8.40 -10.06 -1.66
N SER A 98 -7.73 -10.14 -2.82
CA SER A 98 -6.84 -11.27 -3.12
C SER A 98 -5.66 -11.38 -2.15
N LEU A 99 -5.11 -10.25 -1.69
CA LEU A 99 -4.07 -10.26 -0.66
C LEU A 99 -4.60 -10.85 0.66
N VAL A 100 -5.81 -10.46 1.07
CA VAL A 100 -6.46 -10.97 2.29
C VAL A 100 -6.73 -12.47 2.19
N SER A 101 -7.19 -12.97 1.04
CA SER A 101 -7.43 -14.40 0.84
C SER A 101 -6.15 -15.23 0.87
N LEU A 102 -5.01 -14.66 0.48
CA LEU A 102 -3.70 -15.31 0.50
C LEU A 102 -3.00 -15.27 1.88
N LEU A 103 -3.53 -14.53 2.86
CA LEU A 103 -2.93 -14.45 4.20
C LEU A 103 -2.68 -15.81 4.88
N PRO A 104 -3.55 -16.84 4.79
CA PRO A 104 -3.27 -18.17 5.34
C PRO A 104 -2.00 -18.80 4.77
N ASP A 105 -1.84 -18.74 3.44
CA ASP A 105 -0.69 -19.33 2.76
C ASP A 105 0.59 -18.54 3.07
N ILE A 106 0.50 -17.21 3.10
CA ILE A 106 1.62 -16.33 3.49
C ILE A 106 2.06 -16.63 4.93
N GLU A 107 1.12 -16.78 5.86
CA GLU A 107 1.42 -17.14 7.25
C GLU A 107 2.11 -18.50 7.36
N SER A 108 1.64 -19.50 6.61
CA SER A 108 2.29 -20.82 6.56
C SER A 108 3.73 -20.71 6.03
N ALA A 109 3.95 -19.93 4.97
CA ALA A 109 5.28 -19.69 4.42
C ALA A 109 6.21 -18.92 5.39
N LEU A 110 5.67 -17.97 6.15
CA LEU A 110 6.41 -17.25 7.19
C LEU A 110 6.77 -18.16 8.37
N GLN A 111 5.87 -19.05 8.77
CA GLN A 111 6.15 -20.05 9.81
C GLN A 111 7.27 -21.00 9.40
N ALA A 112 7.28 -21.44 8.15
CA ALA A 112 8.38 -22.23 7.59
C ALA A 112 9.73 -21.46 7.59
N SER A 113 9.66 -20.13 7.47
CA SER A 113 10.82 -19.23 7.55
C SER A 113 11.22 -18.88 9.00
N GLY A 114 10.49 -19.36 10.00
CA GLY A 114 10.76 -19.15 11.42
C GLY A 114 10.07 -17.95 12.05
N GLU A 115 9.14 -17.29 11.36
CA GLU A 115 8.37 -16.15 11.86
C GLU A 115 6.93 -16.57 12.17
N SER A 116 6.40 -16.19 13.34
CA SER A 116 5.01 -16.45 13.72
C SER A 116 4.25 -15.14 13.90
N ILE A 117 3.10 -15.03 13.23
CA ILE A 117 2.20 -13.88 13.33
C ILE A 117 0.92 -14.34 14.01
N SER A 118 0.48 -13.58 15.03
CA SER A 118 -0.81 -13.84 15.68
C SER A 118 -1.94 -13.15 14.89
N ARG A 119 -2.96 -13.91 14.48
CA ARG A 119 -4.14 -13.33 13.84
C ARG A 119 -4.97 -12.53 14.84
N PRO A 120 -5.33 -11.27 14.54
CA PRO A 120 -6.35 -10.55 15.28
C PRO A 120 -7.72 -11.24 15.11
N ASN A 121 -8.57 -11.19 16.14
CA ASN A 121 -9.95 -11.63 16.02
C ASN A 121 -10.79 -10.53 15.34
N TYR A 122 -11.19 -10.76 14.09
CA TYR A 122 -12.04 -9.85 13.32
C TYR A 122 -13.55 -10.04 13.58
N ALA A 123 -13.94 -11.05 14.37
CA ALA A 123 -15.32 -11.55 14.46
C ALA A 123 -16.32 -10.64 15.21
N SER A 124 -15.99 -9.38 15.49
CA SER A 124 -16.92 -8.46 16.14
C SER A 124 -17.81 -7.67 15.18
N GLY A 125 -17.86 -7.99 13.87
CA GLY A 125 -18.70 -7.17 12.98
C GLY A 125 -18.92 -7.53 11.51
N SER A 126 -18.67 -8.76 11.03
CA SER A 126 -19.19 -9.12 9.70
C SER A 126 -19.30 -10.63 9.52
N GLU A 127 -20.54 -11.13 9.52
CA GLU A 127 -20.88 -12.39 8.87
C GLU A 127 -20.66 -12.21 7.36
N MET A 128 -19.89 -13.10 6.74
CA MET A 128 -19.86 -13.23 5.28
C MET A 128 -20.39 -14.62 4.95
N ILE A 129 -21.55 -14.56 4.32
CA ILE A 129 -22.33 -15.59 3.66
C ILE A 129 -21.44 -16.15 2.54
N VAL A 130 -21.19 -17.45 2.55
CA VAL A 130 -20.61 -18.15 1.41
C VAL A 130 -21.78 -18.58 0.53
N ASP A 131 -22.02 -17.88 -0.57
CA ASP A 131 -22.82 -18.45 -1.66
C ASP A 131 -21.92 -19.45 -2.40
N GLU A 132 -21.99 -20.70 -1.95
CA GLU A 132 -21.49 -21.88 -2.65
C GLU A 132 -22.69 -22.63 -3.23
N ALA A 133 -22.93 -22.47 -4.53
CA ALA A 133 -23.72 -23.36 -5.39
C ALA A 133 -23.38 -23.00 -6.85
N GLY A 134 -22.96 -23.88 -7.74
CA GLY A 134 -22.67 -25.31 -7.72
C GLY A 134 -22.11 -25.67 -9.09
N GLU A 135 -21.27 -26.70 -9.16
CA GLU A 135 -20.82 -27.29 -10.43
C GLU A 135 -21.92 -28.21 -10.97
N ASP A 136 -22.42 -27.98 -12.18
CA ASP A 136 -23.05 -29.03 -12.99
C ASP A 136 -22.75 -28.91 -14.50
N CYS A 137 -22.03 -29.96 -14.95
CA CYS A 137 -22.09 -30.72 -16.20
C CYS A 137 -22.21 -30.07 -17.60
N GLU A 138 -21.18 -30.37 -18.39
CA GLU A 138 -21.18 -30.52 -19.85
C GLU A 138 -22.21 -31.56 -20.36
N SER A 139 -23.07 -31.20 -21.34
CA SER A 139 -23.58 -32.12 -22.39
C SER A 139 -24.42 -31.43 -23.50
N GLY A 140 -24.09 -31.70 -24.78
CA GLY A 140 -25.06 -32.05 -25.84
C GLY A 140 -25.77 -30.97 -26.71
N ASP A 141 -25.11 -30.56 -27.81
CA ASP A 141 -25.56 -30.55 -29.23
C ASP A 141 -27.08 -30.44 -29.66
N LEU A 142 -27.38 -29.35 -30.41
CA LEU A 142 -28.12 -29.23 -31.72
C LEU A 142 -29.69 -29.07 -31.88
N LEU A 143 -30.00 -28.01 -32.70
CA LEU A 143 -31.11 -27.67 -33.65
C LEU A 143 -32.52 -27.22 -33.18
N ASP A 144 -32.99 -26.03 -33.61
CA ASP A 144 -33.73 -25.76 -34.88
C ASP A 144 -34.76 -24.60 -34.83
N ALA A 145 -34.77 -23.82 -35.91
CA ALA A 145 -35.82 -22.97 -36.52
C ALA A 145 -36.59 -21.85 -35.76
N GLY A 146 -36.34 -20.60 -36.19
CA GLY A 146 -37.34 -19.88 -37.00
C GLY A 146 -37.96 -18.57 -36.47
N ASP A 147 -37.88 -17.53 -37.34
CA ASP A 147 -38.81 -16.39 -37.50
C ASP A 147 -38.63 -15.16 -36.58
N SER A 148 -38.65 -13.89 -36.98
CA SER A 148 -38.56 -13.19 -38.28
C SER A 148 -38.40 -11.68 -38.01
N ARG A 149 -37.47 -11.06 -38.76
CA ARG A 149 -37.52 -9.73 -39.40
C ARG A 149 -37.88 -8.44 -38.60
N LYS A 150 -36.93 -7.52 -38.71
CA LYS A 150 -36.97 -6.06 -38.56
C LYS A 150 -38.25 -5.40 -39.12
N ASN A 151 -38.80 -4.44 -38.37
CA ASN A 151 -39.74 -3.37 -38.76
C ASN A 151 -39.50 -2.23 -37.75
N ILE A 152 -39.38 -0.94 -38.06
CA ILE A 152 -40.12 -0.12 -39.03
C ILE A 152 -39.35 1.18 -39.33
N GLU A 153 -39.42 1.56 -40.60
CA GLU A 153 -38.97 2.78 -41.27
C GLU A 153 -39.78 4.06 -40.95
N VAL A 154 -39.12 5.22 -41.17
CA VAL A 154 -39.60 6.43 -41.88
C VAL A 154 -40.95 7.05 -41.51
N THR A 155 -40.89 8.30 -41.00
CA THR A 155 -41.88 9.37 -41.25
C THR A 155 -41.08 10.61 -41.70
N SER A 156 -40.81 10.72 -42.99
CA SER A 156 -41.53 11.56 -43.97
C SER A 156 -41.30 13.06 -43.76
N GLU A 157 -40.46 13.57 -44.66
CA GLU A 157 -40.33 14.95 -45.11
C GLU A 157 -41.55 15.36 -45.96
N ASP A 158 -41.78 16.67 -46.06
CA ASP A 158 -42.66 17.42 -46.98
C ASP A 158 -44.15 17.61 -46.61
N ASP A 159 -44.56 18.86 -46.31
CA ASP A 159 -45.40 19.68 -47.20
C ASP A 159 -45.91 21.00 -46.54
N SER A 160 -45.99 22.04 -47.40
CA SER A 160 -46.84 23.23 -47.35
C SER A 160 -46.33 24.54 -46.69
N ASP A 161 -45.94 25.42 -47.60
CA ASP A 161 -46.03 26.88 -47.60
C ASP A 161 -47.32 27.45 -46.95
N GLU A 162 -47.17 28.52 -46.14
CA GLU A 162 -47.88 29.81 -46.29
C GLU A 162 -47.21 30.92 -45.47
#